data_AF-A0A7M2BYG8-F1
#
_entry.id   AF-A0A7M2BYG8-F1
#
_cell.length_a   1.000
_cell.length_b   1.000
_cell.length_c   1.000
_cell.angle_alpha   90.00
_cell.angle_beta   90.00
_cell.angle_gamma   90.00
#
_symmetry.space_group_name_H-M   'P 1'
#
loop_
_entity.id
_entity.type
_entity.pdbx_description
1 polymer ?
#
loop_
_entity_poly.entity_id
_entity_poly.type
_entity_poly.pdbx_seq_one_letter_code
_entity_poly.pdbx_strand_id
1 'polypeptide(L)'
;MTVTAQQLERALTTLDQVVAAVNVGRGSFTASYGHRTSSGSHEHAPLPVDVDLIDKKAAAHRLLMDRALRIAMETGEGLTGRDVHSLTNYLFARAAWIVGQLWADDFHKALLTHTEGLDGARTRREPKVFAGRCAECETDLYAIKGQPEARCQTCGETYEVLAWRDFAKGVFGQHVGTPADLSRKLSAPEYGIEVTADRIRKWATARNGNPPKLERANPATNETGDPIPPAYRLNDVLDLYHNARRTPLEGRTA
;
A
#
# COMPACT_ATOMS: atom_id res chain seq x y z
N MET A 1 26.42 13.39 -18.20
CA MET A 1 27.12 12.32 -17.47
C MET A 1 26.93 11.08 -18.29
N THR A 2 28.01 10.50 -18.82
CA THR A 2 27.94 9.28 -19.63
C THR A 2 27.59 8.08 -18.76
N VAL A 3 26.57 7.32 -19.15
CA VAL A 3 26.20 6.06 -18.49
C VAL A 3 27.34 5.04 -18.58
N THR A 4 27.57 4.29 -17.51
CA THR A 4 28.54 3.19 -17.49
C THR A 4 27.86 1.85 -17.79
N ALA A 5 28.63 0.85 -18.24
CA ALA A 5 28.08 -0.49 -18.52
C ALA A 5 27.43 -1.10 -17.28
N GLN A 6 28.06 -0.94 -16.12
CA GLN A 6 27.53 -1.43 -14.85
C GLN A 6 26.20 -0.76 -14.44
N GLN A 7 26.01 0.53 -14.73
CA GLN A 7 24.74 1.22 -14.50
C GLN A 7 23.64 0.68 -15.41
N LEU A 8 23.96 0.47 -16.69
CA LEU A 8 23.02 -0.08 -17.67
C LEU A 8 22.61 -1.52 -17.33
N GLU A 9 23.58 -2.37 -16.98
CA GLU A 9 23.37 -3.74 -16.52
C GLU A 9 22.44 -3.79 -15.31
N ARG A 10 22.72 -2.95 -14.29
CA ARG A 10 21.86 -2.85 -13.10
C ARG A 10 20.44 -2.42 -13.45
N ALA A 11 20.27 -1.44 -14.35
CA ALA A 11 18.95 -0.99 -14.78
C ALA A 11 18.17 -2.10 -15.51
N LEU A 12 18.81 -2.84 -16.41
CA LEU A 12 18.20 -3.97 -17.12
C LEU A 12 17.78 -5.10 -16.16
N THR A 13 18.66 -5.48 -15.22
CA THR A 13 18.35 -6.49 -14.21
C THR A 13 17.18 -6.06 -13.31
N THR A 14 17.14 -4.78 -12.91
CA THR A 14 16.06 -4.25 -12.08
C THR A 14 14.72 -4.28 -12.83
N LEU A 15 14.72 -3.86 -14.10
CA LEU A 15 13.51 -3.90 -14.93
C LEU A 15 12.99 -5.34 -15.10
N ASP A 16 13.88 -6.32 -15.34
CA ASP A 16 13.50 -7.73 -15.46
C ASP A 16 12.83 -8.25 -14.18
N GLN A 17 13.43 -7.96 -13.02
CA GLN A 17 12.88 -8.32 -11.71
C GLN A 17 11.51 -7.69 -11.46
N VAL A 18 11.34 -6.40 -11.76
CA VAL A 18 10.06 -5.71 -11.61
C VAL A 18 9.00 -6.31 -12.54
N VAL A 19 9.33 -6.58 -13.80
CA VAL A 19 8.39 -7.19 -14.75
C VAL A 19 8.01 -8.62 -14.35
N ALA A 20 8.96 -9.39 -13.80
CA ALA A 20 8.71 -10.74 -13.28
C ALA A 20 7.82 -10.72 -12.03
N ALA A 21 7.98 -9.73 -11.14
CA ALA A 21 7.15 -9.55 -9.96
C ALA A 21 5.72 -9.08 -10.28
N VAL A 22 5.50 -8.51 -11.47
CA VAL A 22 4.18 -8.08 -11.94
C VAL A 22 3.35 -9.30 -12.37
N ASN A 23 2.60 -9.83 -11.40
CA ASN A 23 1.52 -10.79 -11.62
C ASN A 23 0.31 -10.07 -12.24
N VAL A 24 0.29 -9.98 -13.57
CA VAL A 24 -0.96 -9.74 -14.30
C VAL A 24 -1.75 -11.03 -14.19
N GLY A 25 -2.54 -11.16 -13.12
CA GLY A 25 -3.50 -12.27 -13.01
C GLY A 25 -4.25 -12.36 -14.33
N ARG A 26 -4.44 -13.58 -14.86
CA ARG A 26 -5.27 -13.84 -16.03
C ARG A 26 -6.72 -13.52 -15.68
N GLY A 27 -7.02 -12.24 -15.47
CA GLY A 27 -8.37 -11.74 -15.36
C GLY A 27 -9.02 -12.00 -16.71
N SER A 28 -9.99 -12.90 -16.73
CA SER A 28 -10.79 -13.11 -17.92
C SER A 28 -11.44 -11.77 -18.29
N PHE A 29 -11.18 -11.29 -19.52
CA PHE A 29 -11.90 -10.15 -20.10
C PHE A 29 -13.38 -10.47 -20.34
N THR A 30 -13.83 -11.71 -20.06
CA THR A 30 -15.25 -12.01 -19.98
C THR A 30 -15.80 -11.38 -18.70
N ALA A 31 -16.13 -10.10 -18.76
CA ALA A 31 -17.19 -9.54 -17.94
C ALA A 31 -18.46 -10.35 -18.26
N SER A 32 -18.64 -11.43 -17.51
CA SER A 32 -19.90 -12.15 -17.45
C SER A 32 -20.92 -11.18 -16.86
N TYR A 33 -21.56 -10.38 -17.72
CA TYR A 33 -22.83 -9.75 -17.42
C TYR A 33 -23.91 -10.84 -17.46
N GLY A 34 -23.76 -11.83 -16.58
CA GLY A 34 -24.56 -13.05 -16.51
C GLY A 34 -25.36 -13.10 -15.22
N HIS A 35 -26.68 -12.99 -15.38
CA HIS A 35 -27.79 -13.37 -14.51
C HIS A 35 -27.50 -13.65 -13.02
N ARG A 36 -28.08 -12.82 -12.14
CA ARG A 36 -28.13 -13.05 -10.68
C ARG A 36 -28.96 -14.30 -10.37
N THR A 37 -28.34 -15.46 -10.34
CA THR A 37 -28.91 -16.62 -9.63
C THR A 37 -28.45 -16.59 -8.18
N SER A 38 -29.41 -16.50 -7.27
CA SER A 38 -29.21 -16.48 -5.84
C SER A 38 -28.77 -17.87 -5.36
N SER A 39 -27.47 -18.13 -5.25
CA SER A 39 -26.97 -19.29 -4.49
C SER A 39 -25.55 -19.07 -3.96
N GLY A 40 -25.46 -18.61 -2.72
CA GLY A 40 -24.75 -19.31 -1.64
C GLY A 40 -23.25 -19.56 -1.69
N SER A 41 -22.48 -19.07 -2.67
CA SER A 41 -21.01 -19.10 -2.59
C SER A 41 -20.44 -17.70 -2.79
N HIS A 42 -19.59 -17.27 -1.85
CA HIS A 42 -18.81 -16.05 -1.97
C HIS A 42 -17.66 -16.30 -2.96
N GLU A 43 -17.98 -16.56 -4.22
CA GLU A 43 -17.00 -16.46 -5.30
C GLU A 43 -16.71 -14.97 -5.48
N HIS A 44 -15.60 -14.53 -4.88
CA HIS A 44 -15.08 -13.19 -5.05
C HIS A 44 -14.98 -12.90 -6.55
N ALA A 45 -15.67 -11.86 -7.01
CA ALA A 45 -15.58 -11.40 -8.38
C ALA A 45 -14.10 -11.29 -8.78
N PRO A 46 -13.71 -11.73 -10.00
CA PRO A 46 -12.33 -11.64 -10.46
C PRO A 46 -11.86 -10.20 -10.31
N LEU A 47 -10.67 -10.03 -9.72
CA LEU A 47 -10.09 -8.71 -9.49
C LEU A 47 -10.09 -7.93 -10.82
N PRO A 48 -10.54 -6.66 -10.82
CA PRO A 48 -10.59 -5.86 -12.04
C PRO A 48 -9.22 -5.80 -12.70
N VAL A 49 -9.18 -6.00 -14.01
CA VAL A 49 -7.96 -5.95 -14.81
C VAL A 49 -7.34 -4.56 -14.68
N ASP A 50 -6.06 -4.51 -14.29
CA ASP A 50 -5.33 -3.26 -14.15
C ASP A 50 -4.75 -2.85 -15.50
N VAL A 51 -5.51 -2.00 -16.20
CA VAL A 51 -5.16 -1.52 -17.55
C VAL A 51 -3.85 -0.71 -17.52
N ASP A 52 -3.61 0.09 -16.48
CA ASP A 52 -2.39 0.89 -16.36
C ASP A 52 -1.14 0.01 -16.21
N LEU A 53 -1.23 -1.05 -15.38
CA LEU A 53 -0.12 -2.00 -15.23
C LEU A 53 0.17 -2.77 -16.52
N ILE A 54 -0.86 -3.16 -17.27
CA ILE A 54 -0.73 -3.82 -18.58
C ILE A 54 -0.08 -2.87 -19.59
N ASP A 55 -0.54 -1.63 -19.67
CA ASP A 55 -0.03 -0.64 -20.60
C ASP A 55 1.44 -0.31 -20.33
N LYS A 56 1.82 -0.16 -19.05
CA LYS A 56 3.22 0.06 -18.65
C LYS A 56 4.11 -1.14 -18.98
N LYS A 57 3.62 -2.36 -18.77
CA LYS A 57 4.36 -3.59 -19.13
C LYS A 57 4.55 -3.69 -20.65
N ALA A 58 3.51 -3.39 -21.43
CA ALA A 58 3.59 -3.35 -22.89
C ALA A 58 4.51 -2.24 -23.39
N ALA A 59 4.58 -1.10 -22.70
CA ALA A 59 5.49 -0.01 -23.04
C ALA A 59 6.96 -0.36 -22.77
N ALA A 60 7.25 -1.01 -21.63
CA ALA A 60 8.60 -1.51 -21.32
C ALA A 60 9.06 -2.56 -22.34
N HIS A 61 8.16 -3.49 -22.71
CA HIS A 61 8.45 -4.48 -23.75
C HIS A 61 8.76 -3.84 -25.11
N ARG A 62 7.97 -2.86 -25.54
CA ARG A 62 8.21 -2.11 -26.78
C ARG A 62 9.57 -1.40 -26.79
N LEU A 63 9.95 -0.75 -25.68
CA LEU A 63 11.26 -0.12 -25.53
C LEU A 63 12.40 -1.12 -25.73
N LEU A 64 12.33 -2.27 -25.05
CA LEU A 64 13.36 -3.31 -25.14
C LEU A 64 13.45 -3.91 -26.54
N MET A 65 12.30 -4.18 -27.16
CA MET A 65 12.23 -4.73 -28.52
C MET A 65 12.82 -3.77 -29.54
N ASP A 66 12.46 -2.48 -29.49
CA ASP A 66 12.99 -1.44 -30.38
C ASP A 66 14.52 -1.37 -30.32
N ARG A 67 15.08 -1.33 -29.11
CA ARG A 67 16.54 -1.28 -28.92
C ARG A 67 17.23 -2.56 -29.32
N ALA A 68 16.66 -3.72 -29.00
CA ALA A 68 17.24 -5.00 -29.39
C ALA A 68 17.26 -5.18 -30.92
N LEU A 69 16.19 -4.78 -31.62
CA LEU A 69 16.13 -4.80 -33.08
C LEU A 69 17.18 -3.88 -33.70
N ARG A 70 17.33 -2.66 -33.18
CA ARG A 70 18.36 -1.74 -33.64
C ARG A 70 19.76 -2.33 -33.54
N ILE A 71 20.08 -2.94 -32.40
CA ILE A 71 21.39 -3.59 -32.20
C ILE A 71 21.57 -4.78 -33.14
N ALA A 72 20.54 -5.61 -33.32
CA ALA A 72 20.58 -6.73 -34.25
C ALA A 72 20.85 -6.27 -35.69
N MET A 73 20.27 -5.14 -36.11
CA MET A 73 20.52 -4.55 -37.42
C MET A 73 21.94 -4.01 -37.57
N GLU A 74 22.47 -3.33 -36.54
CA GLU A 74 23.80 -2.72 -36.59
C GLU A 74 24.94 -3.75 -36.43
N THR A 75 24.72 -4.83 -35.68
CA THR A 75 25.72 -5.88 -35.43
C THR A 75 25.63 -7.07 -36.39
N GLY A 76 24.47 -7.27 -37.03
CA GLY A 76 24.17 -8.45 -37.85
C GLY A 76 23.85 -9.71 -37.06
N GLU A 77 23.79 -9.63 -35.73
CA GLU A 77 23.49 -10.77 -34.85
C GLU A 77 21.99 -10.92 -34.62
N GLY A 78 21.47 -12.14 -34.78
CA GLY A 78 20.05 -12.44 -34.56
C GLY A 78 19.60 -12.29 -33.10
N LEU A 79 18.30 -12.03 -32.90
CA LEU A 79 17.66 -11.99 -31.59
C LEU A 79 17.51 -13.40 -30.99
N THR A 80 17.74 -13.53 -29.69
CA THR A 80 17.63 -14.80 -28.95
C THR A 80 16.23 -15.08 -28.40
N GLY A 81 15.30 -14.13 -28.52
CA GLY A 81 13.92 -14.27 -28.05
C GLY A 81 13.13 -12.97 -28.18
N ARG A 82 11.85 -13.00 -27.81
CA ARG A 82 10.94 -11.84 -27.92
C ARG A 82 10.25 -11.47 -26.62
N ASP A 83 10.33 -12.28 -25.57
CA ASP A 83 9.82 -11.92 -24.25
C ASP A 83 10.77 -10.95 -23.54
N VAL A 84 10.29 -10.29 -22.47
CA VAL A 84 11.05 -9.28 -21.74
C VAL A 84 12.39 -9.83 -21.22
N HIS A 85 12.40 -11.05 -20.68
CA HIS A 85 13.58 -11.66 -20.09
C HIS A 85 14.65 -11.98 -21.14
N SER A 86 14.23 -12.53 -22.29
CA SER A 86 15.16 -12.76 -23.41
C SER A 86 15.74 -11.45 -23.96
N LEU A 87 14.92 -10.40 -24.04
CA LEU A 87 15.37 -9.08 -24.52
C LEU A 87 16.33 -8.40 -23.53
N THR A 88 16.04 -8.43 -22.23
CA THR A 88 16.93 -7.87 -21.20
C THR A 88 18.27 -8.58 -21.20
N ASN A 89 18.29 -9.92 -21.27
CA ASN A 89 19.54 -10.70 -21.37
C ASN A 89 20.33 -10.39 -22.65
N TYR A 90 19.65 -10.26 -23.79
CA TYR A 90 20.29 -9.89 -25.07
C TYR A 90 20.98 -8.52 -24.98
N LEU A 91 20.30 -7.54 -24.38
CA LEU A 91 20.82 -6.18 -24.18
C LEU A 91 21.93 -6.15 -23.12
N PHE A 92 21.78 -6.94 -22.06
CA PHE A 92 22.78 -7.07 -20.99
C PHE A 92 24.11 -7.55 -21.53
N ALA A 93 24.10 -8.61 -22.35
CA ALA A 93 25.31 -9.15 -22.99
C ALA A 93 26.04 -8.14 -23.91
N ARG A 94 25.37 -7.04 -24.28
CA ARG A 94 25.90 -5.99 -25.17
C ARG A 94 26.02 -4.63 -24.46
N ALA A 95 25.94 -4.58 -23.13
CA ALA A 95 25.97 -3.34 -22.37
C ALA A 95 27.21 -2.48 -22.67
N ALA A 96 28.39 -3.11 -22.78
CA ALA A 96 29.64 -2.42 -23.14
C ALA A 96 29.58 -1.74 -24.51
N TRP A 97 28.96 -2.38 -25.50
CA TRP A 97 28.77 -1.81 -26.84
C TRP A 97 27.72 -0.68 -26.83
N ILE A 98 26.63 -0.85 -26.07
CA ILE A 98 25.56 0.15 -25.95
C ILE A 98 26.09 1.45 -25.37
N VAL A 99 26.95 1.39 -24.36
CA VAL A 99 27.54 2.57 -23.70
C VAL A 99 28.38 3.42 -24.65
N GLY A 100 28.93 2.82 -25.72
CA GLY A 100 29.64 3.57 -26.77
C GLY A 100 28.73 4.37 -27.70
N GLN A 101 27.40 4.23 -27.58
CA GLN A 101 26.44 4.86 -28.48
C GLN A 101 25.97 6.23 -27.97
N LEU A 102 25.73 7.15 -28.90
CA LEU A 102 25.21 8.49 -28.58
C LEU A 102 23.85 8.49 -27.87
N TRP A 103 23.08 7.40 -28.04
CA TRP A 103 21.75 7.25 -27.45
C TRP A 103 21.73 6.49 -26.11
N ALA A 104 22.89 6.08 -25.59
CA ALA A 104 23.00 5.25 -24.39
C ALA A 104 22.36 5.89 -23.16
N ASP A 105 22.63 7.18 -22.94
CA ASP A 105 22.12 7.93 -21.79
C ASP A 105 20.59 8.02 -21.80
N ASP A 106 19.99 8.27 -22.96
CA ASP A 106 18.54 8.35 -23.11
C ASP A 106 17.88 6.99 -22.93
N PHE A 107 18.53 5.93 -23.40
CA PHE A 107 18.05 4.57 -23.17
C PHE A 107 18.09 4.20 -21.68
N HIS A 108 19.19 4.52 -20.99
CA HIS A 108 19.29 4.30 -19.55
C HIS A 108 18.21 5.06 -18.76
N LYS A 109 17.99 6.35 -19.07
CA LYS A 109 16.90 7.13 -18.48
C LYS A 109 15.53 6.51 -18.75
N ALA A 110 15.29 6.03 -19.97
CA ALA A 110 14.03 5.37 -20.31
C ALA A 110 13.83 4.09 -19.48
N LEU A 111 14.87 3.28 -19.29
CA LEU A 111 14.80 2.08 -18.43
C LEU A 111 14.40 2.43 -17.00
N LEU A 112 15.01 3.48 -16.41
CA LEU A 112 14.67 3.94 -15.07
C LEU A 112 13.21 4.40 -14.99
N THR A 113 12.77 5.25 -15.92
CA THR A 113 11.37 5.74 -15.99
C THR A 113 10.36 4.59 -16.09
N HIS A 114 10.64 3.58 -16.93
CA HIS A 114 9.75 2.43 -17.06
C HIS A 114 9.74 1.54 -15.81
N THR A 115 10.90 1.38 -15.16
CA THR A 115 11.04 0.61 -13.92
C THR A 115 10.25 1.27 -12.79
N GLU A 116 10.45 2.57 -12.57
CA GLU A 116 9.72 3.37 -11.57
C GLU A 116 8.22 3.40 -11.86
N GLY A 117 7.84 3.55 -13.14
CA GLY A 117 6.45 3.53 -13.55
C GLY A 117 5.76 2.20 -13.24
N LEU A 118 6.41 1.08 -13.54
CA LEU A 118 5.90 -0.26 -13.27
C LEU A 118 5.79 -0.55 -11.77
N ASP A 119 6.83 -0.23 -11.01
CA ASP A 119 6.82 -0.46 -9.56
C ASP A 119 5.78 0.46 -8.87
N GLY A 120 5.65 1.70 -9.32
CA GLY A 120 4.62 2.62 -8.86
C GLY A 120 3.20 2.12 -9.16
N ALA A 121 2.95 1.55 -10.34
CA ALA A 121 1.64 0.95 -10.65
C ALA A 121 1.38 -0.30 -9.80
N ARG A 122 2.38 -1.16 -9.62
CA ARG A 122 2.30 -2.36 -8.78
C ARG A 122 1.94 -2.01 -7.33
N THR A 123 2.65 -1.05 -6.74
CA THR A 123 2.49 -0.66 -5.34
C THR A 123 1.20 0.11 -5.04
N ARG A 124 0.58 0.77 -6.04
CA ARG A 124 -0.74 1.41 -5.87
C ARG A 124 -1.85 0.40 -5.52
N ARG A 125 -1.70 -0.86 -5.94
CA ARG A 125 -2.73 -1.90 -5.79
C ARG A 125 -2.66 -2.63 -4.46
N GLU A 126 -1.50 -2.61 -3.81
CA GLU A 126 -1.35 -3.23 -2.50
C GLU A 126 -2.13 -2.42 -1.46
N PRO A 127 -2.98 -3.06 -0.64
CA PRO A 127 -3.78 -2.35 0.33
C PRO A 127 -2.85 -1.55 1.25
N LYS A 128 -2.99 -0.24 1.21
CA LYS A 128 -2.23 0.64 2.08
C LYS A 128 -2.85 0.65 3.47
N VAL A 129 -2.00 0.57 4.48
CA VAL A 129 -2.37 0.70 5.89
C VAL A 129 -1.84 2.04 6.40
N PHE A 130 -2.67 2.73 7.17
CA PHE A 130 -2.25 3.96 7.82
C PHE A 130 -1.12 3.67 8.83
N ALA A 131 -0.02 4.40 8.71
CA ALA A 131 1.17 4.25 9.55
C ALA A 131 1.29 5.36 10.61
N GLY A 132 0.61 6.50 10.44
CA GLY A 132 0.66 7.65 11.34
C GLY A 132 0.68 8.97 10.57
N ARG A 133 1.06 10.08 11.23
CA ARG A 133 1.36 11.37 10.57
C ARG A 133 2.87 11.59 10.55
N CYS A 134 3.38 12.21 9.51
CA CYS A 134 4.78 12.64 9.41
C CYS A 134 5.11 13.64 10.52
N ALA A 135 6.25 13.50 11.20
CA ALA A 135 6.64 14.46 12.24
C ALA A 135 7.02 15.83 11.67
N GLU A 136 7.59 15.86 10.46
CA GLU A 136 8.11 17.09 9.86
C GLU A 136 7.02 17.94 9.18
N CYS A 137 6.12 17.30 8.45
CA CYS A 137 5.14 18.00 7.60
C CYS A 137 3.68 17.65 7.90
N GLU A 138 3.46 16.90 8.98
CA GLU A 138 2.15 16.41 9.44
C GLU A 138 1.26 15.72 8.39
N THR A 139 1.81 15.34 7.25
CA THR A 139 1.08 14.63 6.19
C THR A 139 0.83 13.19 6.63
N ASP A 140 -0.33 12.65 6.30
CA ASP A 140 -0.67 11.26 6.58
C ASP A 140 0.29 10.30 5.88
N LEU A 141 0.80 9.34 6.66
CA LEU A 141 1.71 8.30 6.21
C LEU A 141 0.95 7.01 6.00
N TYR A 142 1.19 6.39 4.85
CA TYR A 142 0.62 5.12 4.47
C TYR A 142 1.74 4.16 4.09
N ALA A 143 1.70 2.95 4.65
CA ALA A 143 2.56 1.85 4.27
C ALA A 143 1.79 0.85 3.43
N ILE A 144 2.49 0.11 2.58
CA ILE A 144 1.94 -1.11 1.99
C ILE A 144 1.74 -2.15 3.09
N LYS A 145 0.63 -2.89 3.07
CA LYS A 145 0.39 -3.98 4.03
C LYS A 145 1.55 -5.00 4.02
N GLY A 146 2.28 -5.07 5.12
CA GLY A 146 3.41 -6.00 5.30
C GLY A 146 4.79 -5.38 5.06
N GLN A 147 4.88 -4.16 4.52
CA GLN A 147 6.14 -3.41 4.47
C GLN A 147 6.47 -2.86 5.87
N PRO A 148 7.73 -3.00 6.34
CA PRO A 148 8.15 -2.47 7.64
C PRO A 148 8.35 -0.97 7.63
N GLU A 149 8.41 -0.34 6.45
CA GLU A 149 8.72 1.09 6.28
C GLU A 149 7.61 1.84 5.54
N ALA A 150 7.38 3.09 5.94
CA ALA A 150 6.50 4.06 5.29
C ALA A 150 7.30 5.30 4.91
N ARG A 151 7.24 5.71 3.65
CA ARG A 151 7.90 6.94 3.17
C ARG A 151 6.90 8.07 2.99
N CYS A 152 7.19 9.23 3.57
CA CYS A 152 6.41 10.43 3.36
C CYS A 152 6.53 10.93 1.92
N GLN A 153 5.40 11.19 1.26
CA GLN A 153 5.40 11.70 -0.12
C GLN A 153 5.75 13.19 -0.21
N THR A 154 5.53 13.95 0.88
CA THR A 154 5.74 15.41 0.90
C THR A 154 7.19 15.76 1.23
N CYS A 155 7.73 15.24 2.34
CA CYS A 155 9.09 15.56 2.78
C CYS A 155 10.12 14.48 2.43
N GLY A 156 9.69 13.29 2.01
CA GLY A 156 10.59 12.21 1.59
C GLY A 156 11.14 11.33 2.72
N GLU A 157 10.89 11.68 4.00
CA GLU A 157 11.39 10.96 5.18
C GLU A 157 10.80 9.55 5.29
N THR A 158 11.59 8.60 5.80
CA THR A 158 11.19 7.19 5.94
C THR A 158 11.02 6.82 7.41
N TYR A 159 9.91 6.16 7.73
CA TYR A 159 9.52 5.79 9.09
C TYR A 159 9.32 4.29 9.19
N GLU A 160 9.81 3.67 10.26
CA GLU A 160 9.47 2.28 10.58
C GLU A 160 8.02 2.20 11.07
N VAL A 161 7.17 1.43 10.37
CA VAL A 161 5.72 1.41 10.57
C VAL A 161 5.34 0.96 11.97
N LEU A 162 6.00 -0.04 12.54
CA LEU A 162 5.67 -0.56 13.87
C LEU A 162 6.02 0.46 14.96
N ALA A 163 7.28 0.90 14.98
CA ALA A 163 7.76 1.91 15.91
C ALA A 163 6.97 3.22 15.78
N TRP A 164 6.69 3.66 14.55
CA TRP A 164 5.95 4.90 14.29
C TRP A 164 4.47 4.79 14.68
N ARG A 165 3.84 3.63 14.47
CA ARG A 165 2.48 3.41 14.98
C ARG A 165 2.44 3.42 16.50
N ASP A 166 3.44 2.87 17.17
CA ASP A 166 3.49 2.90 18.64
C ASP A 166 3.79 4.30 19.18
N PHE A 167 4.67 5.05 18.50
CA PHE A 167 4.88 6.48 18.77
C PHE A 167 3.61 7.29 18.53
N ALA A 168 2.93 7.10 17.41
CA ALA A 168 1.67 7.78 17.07
C ALA A 168 0.57 7.41 18.06
N LYS A 169 0.50 6.15 18.53
CA LYS A 169 -0.40 5.77 19.64
C LYS A 169 -0.05 6.47 20.95
N GLY A 170 1.23 6.72 21.23
CA GLY A 170 1.66 7.47 22.41
C GLY A 170 1.33 8.96 22.34
N VAL A 171 1.57 9.58 21.18
CA VAL A 171 1.42 11.03 20.97
C VAL A 171 -0.02 11.43 20.65
N PHE A 172 -0.71 10.70 19.75
CA PHE A 172 -2.10 10.98 19.37
C PHE A 172 -3.14 10.26 20.24
N GLY A 173 -2.72 9.25 21.01
CA GLY A 173 -3.59 8.49 21.91
C GLY A 173 -4.10 9.25 23.13
N GLN A 174 -3.61 10.47 23.35
CA GLN A 174 -4.11 11.37 24.38
C GLN A 174 -5.38 12.12 23.94
N HIS A 175 -5.90 11.88 22.72
CA HIS A 175 -7.14 12.52 22.30
C HIS A 175 -8.32 12.04 23.15
N VAL A 176 -8.86 12.96 23.95
CA VAL A 176 -10.07 12.78 24.74
C VAL A 176 -11.21 13.49 24.03
N GLY A 177 -12.31 12.78 23.77
CA GLY A 177 -13.46 13.33 23.06
C GLY A 177 -14.77 12.66 23.45
N THR A 178 -15.90 13.26 23.08
CA THR A 178 -17.20 12.62 23.29
C THR A 178 -17.37 11.41 22.36
N PRO A 179 -18.31 10.48 22.62
CA PRO A 179 -18.57 9.37 21.71
C PRO A 179 -18.86 9.78 20.26
N ALA A 180 -19.47 10.94 20.05
CA ALA A 180 -19.73 11.46 18.71
C ALA A 180 -18.45 11.93 18.02
N ASP A 181 -17.59 12.65 18.75
CA ASP A 181 -16.31 13.14 18.24
C ASP A 181 -15.37 11.99 17.93
N LEU A 182 -15.27 11.01 18.83
CA LEU A 182 -14.46 9.80 18.63
C LEU A 182 -15.00 8.96 17.47
N SER A 183 -16.32 8.79 17.35
CA SER A 183 -16.91 8.06 16.23
C SER A 183 -16.63 8.74 14.88
N ARG A 184 -16.70 10.08 14.83
CA ARG A 184 -16.36 10.85 13.64
C ARG A 184 -14.88 10.74 13.30
N LYS A 185 -14.00 10.86 14.32
CA LYS A 185 -12.55 10.77 14.16
C LYS A 185 -12.09 9.37 13.75
N LEU A 186 -12.70 8.33 14.31
CA LEU A 186 -12.41 6.94 13.94
C LEU A 186 -12.92 6.58 12.54
N SER A 187 -14.06 7.15 12.15
CA SER A 187 -14.62 6.97 10.79
C SER A 187 -13.87 7.77 9.73
N ALA A 188 -13.04 8.73 10.14
CA ALA A 188 -12.28 9.55 9.21
C ALA A 188 -11.22 8.71 8.48
N PRO A 189 -10.82 9.07 7.25
CA PRO A 189 -9.94 8.27 6.40
C PRO A 189 -8.60 7.88 7.03
N GLU A 190 -8.16 8.64 8.04
CA GLU A 190 -6.94 8.42 8.81
C GLU A 190 -7.02 7.11 9.62
N TYR A 191 -8.19 6.79 10.19
CA TYR A 191 -8.38 5.57 10.96
C TYR A 191 -9.15 4.51 10.17
N GLY A 192 -10.10 4.90 9.30
CA GLY A 192 -10.89 3.99 8.48
C GLY A 192 -11.69 2.95 9.29
N ILE A 193 -11.97 3.25 10.56
CA ILE A 193 -12.59 2.35 11.52
C ILE A 193 -14.04 2.77 11.72
N GLU A 194 -14.96 1.94 11.23
CA GLU A 194 -16.38 2.13 11.49
C GLU A 194 -16.73 1.70 12.92
N VAL A 195 -16.72 2.67 13.84
CA VAL A 195 -17.24 2.55 15.19
C VAL A 195 -18.27 3.63 15.41
N THR A 196 -19.52 3.24 15.64
CA THR A 196 -20.63 4.18 15.88
C THR A 196 -20.57 4.74 17.31
N ALA A 197 -21.03 5.97 17.49
CA ALA A 197 -21.13 6.60 18.82
C ALA A 197 -21.98 5.77 19.80
N ASP A 198 -23.02 5.09 19.32
CA ASP A 198 -23.85 4.18 20.11
C ASP A 198 -23.04 2.98 20.64
N ARG A 199 -22.17 2.41 19.81
CA ARG A 199 -21.28 1.31 20.21
C ARG A 199 -20.31 1.73 21.32
N ILE A 200 -19.76 2.95 21.22
CA ILE A 200 -18.89 3.53 22.25
C ILE A 200 -19.67 3.72 23.56
N ARG A 201 -20.89 4.26 23.51
CA ARG A 201 -21.76 4.40 24.71
C ARG A 201 -22.09 3.07 25.36
N LYS A 202 -22.33 2.02 24.56
CA LYS A 202 -22.58 0.66 25.06
C LYS A 202 -21.36 0.09 25.79
N TRP A 203 -20.15 0.40 25.35
CA TRP A 203 -18.93 0.00 26.07
C TRP A 203 -18.73 0.77 27.37
N ALA A 204 -19.16 2.03 27.42
CA ALA A 204 -19.11 2.85 28.63
C ALA A 204 -20.23 2.58 29.64
N THR A 205 -21.22 1.75 29.30
CA THR A 205 -22.36 1.45 30.16
C THR A 205 -22.16 0.09 30.84
N ALA A 206 -22.33 0.04 32.17
CA ALA A 206 -22.36 -1.23 32.90
C ALA A 206 -23.60 -2.04 32.47
N ARG A 207 -23.43 -3.33 32.14
CA ARG A 207 -24.54 -4.18 31.70
C ARG A 207 -24.43 -5.57 32.28
N ASN A 208 -25.53 -6.11 32.79
CA ASN A 208 -25.65 -7.47 33.33
C ASN A 208 -24.64 -7.77 34.46
N GLY A 209 -24.44 -6.83 35.38
CA GLY A 209 -23.50 -6.98 36.51
C GLY A 209 -22.02 -6.86 36.14
N ASN A 210 -21.69 -6.67 34.86
CA ASN A 210 -20.31 -6.41 34.45
C ASN A 210 -20.00 -4.90 34.52
N PRO A 211 -18.79 -4.53 34.97
CA PRO A 211 -18.34 -3.15 34.95
C PRO A 211 -18.27 -2.60 33.51
N PRO A 212 -18.37 -1.27 33.34
CA PRO A 212 -18.19 -0.65 32.02
C PRO A 212 -16.78 -0.94 31.50
N LYS A 213 -16.66 -1.13 30.19
CA LYS A 213 -15.40 -1.45 29.50
C LYS A 213 -14.58 -0.19 29.17
N LEU A 214 -15.21 0.98 29.20
CA LEU A 214 -14.58 2.28 29.02
C LEU A 214 -14.69 3.08 30.30
N GLU A 215 -13.58 3.67 30.72
CA GLU A 215 -13.54 4.61 31.82
C GLU A 215 -13.72 6.03 31.30
N ARG A 216 -14.47 6.84 32.07
CA ARG A 216 -14.70 8.24 31.75
C ARG A 216 -13.41 9.03 32.03
N ALA A 217 -12.95 9.80 31.06
CA ALA A 217 -11.70 10.56 31.15
C ALA A 217 -11.87 11.97 31.75
N ASN A 218 -13.11 12.45 31.92
CA ASN A 218 -13.44 13.76 32.47
C ASN A 218 -14.35 13.64 33.72
N PRO A 219 -14.34 14.62 34.65
CA PRO A 219 -15.22 14.60 35.82
C PRO A 219 -16.70 14.64 35.43
N ALA A 220 -17.56 14.15 36.33
CA ALA A 220 -19.00 14.06 36.11
C ALA A 220 -19.67 15.44 35.96
N THR A 221 -19.21 16.39 36.77
CA THR A 221 -19.72 17.76 36.85
C THR A 221 -18.59 18.77 36.71
N ASN A 222 -18.93 19.99 36.29
CA ASN A 222 -18.02 21.13 36.33
C ASN A 222 -17.88 21.66 37.77
N GLU A 223 -17.06 22.70 37.96
CA GLU A 223 -16.84 23.37 39.26
C GLU A 223 -18.13 23.98 39.83
N THR A 224 -19.12 24.26 38.99
CA THR A 224 -20.44 24.79 39.34
C THR A 224 -21.48 23.73 39.67
N GLY A 225 -21.16 22.44 39.50
CA GLY A 225 -22.09 21.31 39.72
C GLY A 225 -22.94 20.91 38.50
N ASP A 226 -22.78 21.57 37.35
CA ASP A 226 -23.50 21.19 36.13
C ASP A 226 -22.92 19.92 35.51
N PRO A 227 -23.76 19.03 34.96
CA PRO A 227 -23.31 17.79 34.33
C PRO A 227 -22.55 18.06 33.02
N ILE A 228 -21.34 17.50 32.91
CA ILE A 228 -20.53 17.56 31.69
C ILE A 228 -20.84 16.31 30.84
N PRO A 229 -20.90 16.41 29.50
CA PRO A 229 -20.96 15.24 28.63
C PRO A 229 -19.78 14.29 28.86
N PRO A 230 -19.98 12.96 28.86
CA PRO A 230 -18.90 12.02 29.09
C PRO A 230 -17.92 12.00 27.92
N ALA A 231 -16.63 12.08 28.23
CA ALA A 231 -15.55 11.98 27.27
C ALA A 231 -14.66 10.77 27.57
N TYR A 232 -14.08 10.18 26.52
CA TYR A 232 -13.30 8.95 26.58
C TYR A 232 -12.00 9.13 25.81
N ARG A 233 -10.99 8.32 26.13
CA ARG A 233 -9.73 8.32 25.39
C ARG A 233 -9.89 7.53 24.10
N LEU A 234 -9.31 8.05 23.02
CA LEU A 234 -9.34 7.40 21.71
C LEU A 234 -8.70 6.01 21.74
N ASN A 235 -7.61 5.82 22.51
CA ASN A 235 -6.92 4.54 22.62
C ASN A 235 -7.78 3.45 23.27
N ASP A 236 -8.50 3.75 24.35
CA ASP A 236 -9.36 2.77 25.03
C ASP A 236 -10.45 2.24 24.06
N VAL A 237 -10.95 3.11 23.18
CA VAL A 237 -11.93 2.73 22.14
C VAL A 237 -11.29 1.86 21.05
N LEU A 238 -10.06 2.19 20.62
CA LEU A 238 -9.30 1.39 19.65
C LEU A 238 -8.96 0.00 20.20
N ASP A 239 -8.53 -0.09 21.46
CA ASP A 239 -8.18 -1.34 22.11
C ASP A 239 -9.40 -2.27 22.21
N LEU A 240 -10.57 -1.73 22.61
CA LEU A 240 -11.81 -2.51 22.62
C LEU A 240 -12.25 -2.94 21.23
N TYR A 241 -12.07 -2.09 20.21
CA TYR A 241 -12.38 -2.45 18.84
C TYR A 241 -11.53 -3.61 18.33
N HIS A 242 -10.22 -3.58 18.58
CA HIS A 242 -9.30 -4.62 18.18
C HIS A 242 -9.50 -5.91 18.99
N ASN A 243 -9.71 -5.82 20.30
CA ASN A 243 -9.98 -6.97 21.16
C ASN A 243 -11.30 -7.66 20.82
N ALA A 244 -12.33 -6.92 20.40
CA ALA A 244 -13.60 -7.51 19.94
C ALA A 244 -13.49 -8.23 18.59
N ARG A 245 -12.44 -7.96 17.80
CA ARG A 245 -12.17 -8.58 16.50
C ARG A 245 -11.09 -9.65 16.52
N ARG A 246 -10.34 -9.77 17.62
CA ARG A 246 -9.53 -10.96 17.89
C ARG A 246 -10.50 -12.11 18.19
N THR A 247 -10.86 -12.87 17.15
CA THR A 247 -11.32 -14.23 17.35
C THR A 247 -10.25 -14.95 18.17
N PRO A 248 -10.59 -15.67 19.25
CA PRO A 248 -9.62 -16.47 19.97
C PRO A 248 -9.00 -17.46 18.98
N LEU A 249 -7.68 -17.35 18.76
CA LEU A 249 -6.90 -18.39 18.09
C LEU A 249 -6.56 -19.53 19.06
N GLU A 250 -7.04 -19.47 20.30
CA GLU A 250 -6.87 -20.52 21.29
C GLU A 250 -8.22 -21.19 21.56
N GLY A 251 -8.19 -22.52 21.42
CA GLY A 251 -9.35 -23.38 21.39
C GLY A 251 -10.22 -23.25 22.63
N ARG A 252 -11.52 -23.32 22.36
CA ARG A 252 -12.49 -23.89 23.29
C ARG A 252 -12.12 -25.36 23.45
N THR A 253 -11.29 -25.70 24.43
CA THR A 253 -11.18 -27.08 24.90
C THR A 253 -12.44 -27.40 25.70
N ALA A 254 -13.18 -28.40 25.20
CA ALA A 254 -14.29 -29.16 25.80
C ALA A 254 -15.15 -28.48 26.86
#